data_AF-A0A554JWV1-F1
#
_entry.id   AF-A0A554JWV1-F1
#
_cell.length_a   1.000
_cell.length_b   1.000
_cell.length_c   1.000
_cell.angle_alpha   90.00
_cell.angle_beta   90.00
_cell.angle_gamma   90.00
#
_symmetry.space_group_name_H-M   'P 1'
#
loop_
_entity.id
_entity.type
_entity.pdbx_description
1 polymer ?
#
loop_
_entity_poly.entity_id
_entity_poly.type
_entity_poly.pdbx_seq_one_letter_code
_entity_poly.pdbx_strand_id
1 'polypeptide(L)'
;MSKTLITSGKRKQIVRLLKDGLDKVALDDSGAQRLIERGDELQEGLKELLERLSVTDQVADEEVESSYGCPSGYKFHPTLEENLADLERELKMIRRMFPELANADIDRSVLERIKAQDLTLPTGAERWTLIPRWEKIASTYNEAVEKVIELIAASRKFINYRAGKLGPDHLRQHTRKVDMFQTLGEQQKGHDILVVPAQFGLRHRGRSIRRAHEVFVANECGLGAFAVGCMLLTHPERLQHYDDLWIDCAVDEYAPVAVGGFPGAPSFLFCGGWLRLGACWFDGAYGNYGSASGFLPQ
;
A
#
# COMPACT_ATOMS: atom_id res chain seq x y z
N MET A 1 15.61 5.03 -4.04
CA MET A 1 16.53 4.73 -5.16
C MET A 1 15.68 4.50 -6.41
N SER A 2 15.83 5.35 -7.44
CA SER A 2 15.30 5.05 -8.77
C SER A 2 15.73 3.62 -9.14
N LYS A 3 14.77 2.69 -9.26
CA LYS A 3 15.04 1.36 -9.82
C LYS A 3 15.66 1.65 -11.19
N THR A 4 16.95 1.36 -11.33
CA THR A 4 17.63 1.52 -12.61
C THR A 4 16.85 0.71 -13.64
N LEU A 5 16.30 1.40 -14.64
CA LEU A 5 15.59 0.74 -15.72
C LEU A 5 16.48 -0.36 -16.31
N ILE A 6 15.86 -1.46 -16.74
CA ILE A 6 16.60 -2.58 -17.33
C ILE A 6 17.52 -2.06 -18.43
N THR A 7 18.79 -2.47 -18.41
CA THR A 7 19.73 -2.02 -19.44
C THR A 7 19.30 -2.59 -20.80
N SER A 8 19.67 -1.91 -21.88
CA SER A 8 19.34 -2.38 -23.24
C SER A 8 19.83 -3.81 -23.49
N GLY A 9 20.98 -4.19 -22.91
CA GLY A 9 21.52 -5.55 -22.95
C GLY A 9 20.62 -6.57 -22.25
N LYS A 10 20.18 -6.30 -21.01
CA LYS A 10 19.27 -7.18 -20.27
C LYS A 10 17.92 -7.30 -20.97
N ARG A 11 17.39 -6.20 -21.51
CA ARG A 11 16.14 -6.21 -22.30
C ARG A 11 16.24 -7.12 -23.52
N LYS A 12 17.33 -7.02 -24.30
CA LYS A 12 17.57 -7.91 -25.46
C LYS A 12 17.63 -9.37 -25.04
N GLN A 13 18.26 -9.68 -23.91
CA GLN A 13 18.38 -11.04 -23.42
C GLN A 13 17.02 -11.62 -22.99
N ILE A 14 16.17 -10.84 -22.31
CA ILE A 14 14.80 -11.26 -21.94
C ILE A 14 13.96 -11.51 -23.20
N VAL A 15 13.98 -10.59 -24.17
CA VAL A 15 13.24 -10.77 -25.45
C VAL A 15 13.69 -12.04 -26.16
N ARG A 16 14.99 -12.34 -26.16
CA ARG A 16 15.51 -13.59 -26.73
C ARG A 16 14.95 -14.82 -26.02
N LEU A 17 14.92 -14.83 -24.68
CA LEU A 17 14.35 -15.95 -23.91
C LEU A 17 12.86 -16.18 -24.23
N LEU A 18 12.09 -15.10 -24.37
CA LEU A 18 10.67 -15.20 -24.75
C LEU A 18 10.49 -15.76 -26.16
N LYS A 19 11.34 -15.32 -27.11
CA LYS A 19 11.35 -15.86 -28.47
C LYS A 19 11.70 -17.35 -28.48
N ASP A 20 12.77 -17.72 -27.79
CA ASP A 20 13.19 -19.12 -27.68
C ASP A 20 12.11 -19.99 -27.00
N GLY A 21 11.34 -19.41 -26.07
CA GLY A 21 10.18 -20.04 -25.46
C GLY A 21 9.03 -20.24 -26.45
N LEU A 22 8.68 -19.22 -27.23
CA LEU A 22 7.65 -19.27 -28.27
C LEU A 22 7.97 -20.35 -29.32
N ASP A 23 9.23 -20.42 -29.77
CA ASP A 23 9.68 -21.42 -30.75
C ASP A 23 9.50 -22.86 -30.24
N LYS A 24 9.56 -23.08 -28.91
CA LYS A 24 9.34 -24.40 -28.29
C LYS A 24 7.86 -24.80 -28.20
N VAL A 25 6.93 -23.85 -28.24
CA VAL A 25 5.49 -24.15 -28.19
C VAL A 25 5.00 -24.79 -29.50
N ALA A 26 5.76 -24.63 -30.60
CA ALA A 26 5.47 -25.24 -31.90
C ALA A 26 4.02 -25.00 -32.38
N LEU A 27 3.57 -23.74 -32.30
CA LEU A 27 2.24 -23.32 -32.73
C LEU A 27 2.07 -23.47 -34.25
N ASP A 28 0.90 -23.93 -34.67
CA ASP A 28 0.46 -23.82 -36.05
C ASP A 28 -0.11 -22.42 -36.33
N ASP A 29 -0.34 -22.08 -37.61
CA ASP A 29 -0.84 -20.75 -38.01
C ASP A 29 -2.17 -20.41 -37.32
N SER A 30 -3.04 -21.41 -37.13
CA SER A 30 -4.32 -21.23 -36.44
C SER A 30 -4.15 -20.92 -34.95
N GLY A 31 -3.20 -21.58 -34.28
CA GLY A 31 -2.83 -21.32 -32.89
C GLY A 31 -2.16 -19.96 -32.71
N ALA A 32 -1.28 -19.57 -33.65
CA ALA A 32 -0.66 -18.27 -33.66
C ALA A 32 -1.70 -17.15 -33.81
N GLN A 33 -2.65 -17.31 -34.73
CA GLN A 33 -3.73 -16.33 -34.94
C GLN A 33 -4.61 -16.16 -33.69
N ARG A 34 -4.97 -17.25 -33.00
CA ARG A 34 -5.72 -17.19 -31.73
C ARG A 34 -4.97 -16.46 -30.62
N LEU A 35 -3.64 -16.61 -30.54
CA LEU A 35 -2.84 -15.87 -29.56
C LEU A 35 -2.77 -14.37 -29.87
N ILE A 36 -2.68 -14.00 -31.16
CA ILE A 36 -2.70 -12.61 -31.60
C ILE A 36 -4.05 -11.96 -31.25
N GLU A 37 -5.15 -12.66 -31.52
CA GLU A 37 -6.51 -12.21 -31.19
C GLU A 37 -6.73 -12.04 -29.68
N ARG A 38 -6.04 -12.84 -28.86
CA ARG A 38 -6.04 -12.73 -27.38
C ARG A 38 -4.82 -12.00 -26.85
N GLY A 39 -4.29 -11.05 -27.62
CA GLY A 39 -3.04 -10.34 -27.32
C GLY A 39 -3.02 -9.67 -25.95
N ASP A 40 -4.14 -9.09 -25.50
CA ASP A 40 -4.24 -8.44 -24.19
C ASP A 40 -4.12 -9.46 -23.04
N GLU A 41 -4.77 -10.62 -23.16
CA GLU A 41 -4.64 -11.71 -22.17
C GLU A 41 -3.22 -12.27 -22.13
N LEU A 42 -2.57 -12.40 -23.30
CA LEU A 42 -1.18 -12.83 -23.39
C LEU A 42 -0.24 -11.81 -22.74
N GLN A 43 -0.48 -10.52 -22.93
CA GLN A 43 0.30 -9.45 -22.31
C GLN A 43 0.19 -9.47 -20.78
N GLU A 44 -1.02 -9.60 -20.23
CA GLU A 44 -1.21 -9.65 -18.77
C GLU A 44 -0.59 -10.93 -18.19
N GLY A 45 -0.80 -12.09 -18.81
CA GLY A 45 -0.18 -13.35 -18.36
C GLY A 45 1.35 -13.32 -18.43
N LEU A 46 1.92 -12.68 -19.46
CA LEU A 46 3.37 -12.49 -19.56
C LEU A 46 3.90 -11.55 -18.48
N LYS A 47 3.17 -10.46 -18.20
CA LYS A 47 3.52 -9.52 -17.13
C LYS A 47 3.52 -10.23 -15.78
N GLU A 48 2.48 -10.98 -15.44
CA GLU A 48 2.42 -11.80 -14.22
C GLU A 48 3.59 -12.78 -14.12
N LEU A 49 3.94 -13.45 -15.23
CA LEU A 49 5.06 -14.37 -15.27
C LEU A 49 6.41 -13.68 -15.02
N LEU A 50 6.65 -12.55 -15.69
CA LEU A 50 7.89 -11.79 -15.56
C LEU A 50 8.03 -11.18 -14.16
N GLU A 51 6.94 -10.65 -13.60
CA GLU A 51 6.90 -10.19 -12.21
C GLU A 51 7.32 -11.31 -11.28
N ARG A 52 6.69 -12.49 -11.38
CA ARG A 52 7.00 -13.67 -10.55
C ARG A 52 8.45 -14.13 -10.64
N LEU A 53 9.03 -14.18 -11.85
CA LEU A 53 10.40 -14.67 -12.07
C LEU A 53 11.49 -13.64 -11.75
N SER A 54 11.11 -12.38 -11.54
CA SER A 54 12.06 -11.29 -11.22
C SER A 54 12.27 -11.07 -9.72
N VAL A 55 11.45 -11.71 -8.89
CA VAL A 55 11.53 -11.66 -7.43
C VAL A 55 12.63 -12.61 -6.95
N THR A 56 13.35 -12.24 -5.90
CA THR A 56 14.35 -13.13 -5.30
C THR A 56 13.67 -14.21 -4.46
N ASP A 57 14.29 -15.39 -4.36
CA ASP A 57 13.79 -16.46 -3.48
C ASP A 57 14.43 -16.41 -2.08
N GLN A 58 15.12 -15.30 -1.73
CA GLN A 58 15.86 -15.21 -0.45
C GLN A 58 14.97 -15.28 0.79
N VAL A 59 13.71 -14.85 0.67
CA VAL A 59 12.70 -14.92 1.73
C VAL A 59 11.39 -15.55 1.24
N ALA A 60 11.48 -16.46 0.28
CA ALA A 60 10.30 -17.12 -0.29
C ALA A 60 9.53 -17.99 0.72
N ASP A 61 10.19 -18.45 1.78
CA ASP A 61 9.60 -19.20 2.90
C ASP A 61 8.87 -18.31 3.92
N GLU A 62 8.99 -16.99 3.81
CA GLU A 62 8.29 -16.01 4.64
C GLU A 62 6.89 -15.66 4.08
N GLU A 63 6.16 -16.69 3.65
CA GLU A 63 4.80 -16.60 3.13
C GLU A 63 3.99 -17.81 3.62
N VAL A 64 2.83 -17.54 4.22
CA VAL A 64 1.90 -18.55 4.71
C VAL A 64 0.52 -18.36 4.08
N GLU A 65 -0.24 -19.44 3.96
CA GLU A 65 -1.62 -19.35 3.49
C GLU A 65 -2.48 -18.50 4.43
N SER A 66 -3.35 -17.68 3.86
CA SER A 66 -4.25 -16.80 4.60
C SER A 66 -5.66 -16.81 4.01
N SER A 67 -6.62 -17.14 4.87
CA SER A 67 -8.06 -17.03 4.63
C SER A 67 -8.68 -15.75 5.21
N TYR A 68 -7.87 -14.87 5.82
CA TYR A 68 -8.37 -13.65 6.47
C TYR A 68 -8.80 -12.61 5.43
N GLY A 69 -9.91 -11.93 5.71
CA GLY A 69 -10.53 -10.92 4.84
C GLY A 69 -10.92 -9.67 5.63
N CYS A 70 -12.05 -9.04 5.30
CA CYS A 70 -12.60 -7.96 6.13
C CYS A 70 -14.11 -8.18 6.39
N PRO A 71 -14.48 -9.15 7.26
CA PRO A 71 -15.88 -9.39 7.63
C PRO A 71 -16.58 -8.17 8.25
N SER A 72 -15.85 -7.15 8.71
CA SER A 72 -16.43 -5.91 9.28
C SER A 72 -17.17 -5.00 8.30
N GLY A 73 -17.28 -5.39 7.02
CA GLY A 73 -18.09 -4.67 6.03
C GLY A 73 -17.34 -3.58 5.24
N TYR A 74 -16.02 -3.46 5.41
CA TYR A 74 -15.20 -2.67 4.49
C TYR A 74 -15.32 -3.24 3.07
N LYS A 75 -15.73 -2.39 2.13
CA LYS A 75 -15.91 -2.77 0.73
C LYS A 75 -14.60 -2.61 -0.04
N PHE A 76 -14.01 -3.74 -0.40
CA PHE A 76 -12.93 -3.78 -1.39
C PHE A 76 -13.48 -3.50 -2.79
N HIS A 77 -12.71 -2.78 -3.62
CA HIS A 77 -13.05 -2.50 -5.01
C HIS A 77 -14.49 -1.95 -5.18
N PRO A 78 -14.80 -0.79 -4.56
CA PRO A 78 -16.08 -0.11 -4.80
C PRO A 78 -16.26 0.19 -6.30
N THR A 79 -17.50 0.44 -6.73
CA THR A 79 -17.72 1.00 -8.06
C THR A 79 -17.05 2.37 -8.15
N LEU A 80 -16.78 2.85 -9.37
CA LEU A 80 -16.19 4.18 -9.55
C LEU A 80 -17.04 5.28 -8.89
N GLU A 81 -18.36 5.21 -9.03
CA GLU A 81 -19.29 6.16 -8.40
C GLU A 81 -19.20 6.14 -6.87
N GLU A 82 -19.18 4.94 -6.28
CA GLU A 82 -19.01 4.78 -4.83
C GLU A 82 -17.64 5.29 -4.36
N ASN A 83 -16.56 5.02 -5.10
CA ASN A 83 -15.23 5.48 -4.72
C ASN A 83 -15.13 7.01 -4.78
N LEU A 84 -15.71 7.66 -5.79
CA LEU A 84 -15.74 9.11 -5.90
C LEU A 84 -16.55 9.75 -4.76
N ALA A 85 -17.68 9.15 -4.39
CA ALA A 85 -18.47 9.58 -3.24
C ALA A 85 -17.69 9.41 -1.92
N ASP A 86 -16.93 8.32 -1.79
CA ASP A 86 -16.04 8.11 -0.65
C ASP A 86 -14.95 9.18 -0.58
N LEU A 87 -14.26 9.53 -1.68
CA LEU A 87 -13.24 10.58 -1.66
C LEU A 87 -13.78 11.93 -1.13
N GLU A 88 -15.01 12.31 -1.49
CA GLU A 88 -15.64 13.52 -0.95
C GLU A 88 -15.95 13.41 0.56
N ARG A 89 -16.34 12.22 1.02
CA ARG A 89 -16.56 11.92 2.44
C ARG A 89 -15.24 11.96 3.21
N GLU A 90 -14.21 11.32 2.70
CA GLU A 90 -12.85 11.31 3.25
C GLU A 90 -12.31 12.74 3.36
N LEU A 91 -12.49 13.58 2.34
CA LEU A 91 -12.02 14.97 2.34
C LEU A 91 -12.67 15.78 3.46
N LYS A 92 -14.00 15.64 3.65
CA LYS A 92 -14.72 16.30 4.75
C LYS A 92 -14.22 15.83 6.11
N MET A 93 -13.97 14.53 6.26
CA MET A 93 -13.43 13.96 7.50
C MET A 93 -12.03 14.48 7.79
N ILE A 94 -11.12 14.45 6.81
CA ILE A 94 -9.74 14.95 6.94
C ILE A 94 -9.74 16.43 7.37
N ARG A 95 -10.50 17.29 6.68
CA ARG A 95 -10.61 18.72 7.03
C ARG A 95 -11.13 18.96 8.45
N ARG A 96 -12.01 18.07 8.93
CA ARG A 96 -12.55 18.14 10.29
C ARG A 96 -11.56 17.66 11.35
N MET A 97 -10.78 16.61 11.03
CA MET A 97 -9.84 15.98 11.97
C MET A 97 -8.52 16.74 12.09
N PHE A 98 -8.08 17.40 11.01
CA PHE A 98 -6.84 18.17 10.95
C PHE A 98 -7.16 19.64 10.68
N PRO A 99 -7.25 20.48 11.73
CA PRO A 99 -7.53 21.91 11.58
C PRO A 99 -6.57 22.63 10.64
N GLU A 100 -5.31 22.19 10.59
CA GLU A 100 -4.26 22.69 9.69
C GLU A 100 -4.66 22.55 8.20
N LEU A 101 -5.56 21.62 7.90
CA LEU A 101 -6.04 21.29 6.55
C LEU A 101 -7.47 21.75 6.29
N ALA A 102 -8.09 22.54 7.18
CA ALA A 102 -9.50 22.92 7.08
C ALA A 102 -9.89 23.52 5.72
N ASN A 103 -8.97 24.26 5.09
CA ASN A 103 -9.14 24.89 3.77
C ASN A 103 -8.39 24.17 2.64
N ALA A 104 -7.68 23.07 2.92
CA ALA A 104 -6.93 22.33 1.91
C ALA A 104 -7.89 21.58 0.97
N ASP A 105 -7.63 21.57 -0.33
CA ASP A 105 -8.38 20.78 -1.32
C ASP A 105 -7.46 19.77 -2.02
N ILE A 106 -8.07 18.74 -2.60
CA ILE A 106 -7.38 17.74 -3.43
C ILE A 106 -7.21 18.25 -4.86
N ASP A 107 -6.30 17.63 -5.61
CA ASP A 107 -6.14 17.92 -7.03
C ASP A 107 -7.37 17.46 -7.81
N ARG A 108 -8.23 18.41 -8.17
CA ARG A 108 -9.47 18.14 -8.92
C ARG A 108 -9.18 17.61 -10.33
N SER A 109 -8.02 17.93 -10.91
CA SER A 109 -7.65 17.41 -12.23
C SER A 109 -7.40 15.89 -12.19
N VAL A 110 -6.92 15.36 -11.06
CA VAL A 110 -6.80 13.90 -10.84
C VAL A 110 -8.17 13.25 -10.86
N LEU A 111 -9.18 13.84 -10.21
CA LEU A 111 -10.54 13.31 -10.22
C LEU A 111 -11.15 13.31 -11.62
N GLU A 112 -10.94 14.38 -12.40
CA GLU A 112 -11.46 14.45 -13.77
C GLU A 112 -10.82 13.37 -14.66
N ARG A 113 -9.52 13.11 -14.51
CA ARG A 113 -8.83 12.02 -15.22
C ARG A 113 -9.32 10.64 -14.79
N ILE A 114 -9.60 10.43 -13.50
CA ILE A 114 -10.21 9.19 -13.01
C ILE A 114 -11.60 8.98 -13.61
N LYS A 115 -12.46 10.02 -13.64
CA LYS A 115 -13.81 9.96 -14.25
C LYS A 115 -13.76 9.69 -15.74
N ALA A 116 -12.82 10.31 -16.44
CA ALA A 116 -12.58 10.11 -17.86
C ALA A 116 -11.96 8.74 -18.18
N GLN A 117 -11.57 7.96 -17.16
CA GLN A 117 -10.85 6.70 -17.27
C GLN A 117 -9.44 6.83 -17.88
N ASP A 118 -8.90 8.05 -17.93
CA ASP A 118 -7.50 8.33 -18.28
C ASP A 118 -6.54 7.91 -17.16
N LEU A 119 -7.05 7.78 -15.94
CA LEU A 119 -6.36 7.17 -14.80
C LEU A 119 -7.17 5.98 -14.30
N THR A 120 -6.63 4.78 -14.51
CA THR A 120 -7.24 3.55 -14.02
C THR A 120 -6.67 3.17 -12.66
N LEU A 121 -7.48 2.49 -11.84
CA LEU A 121 -7.02 1.97 -10.56
C LEU A 121 -5.94 0.90 -10.81
N PRO A 122 -4.69 1.05 -10.32
CA PRO A 122 -3.64 0.08 -10.60
C PRO A 122 -3.98 -1.33 -10.08
N THR A 123 -3.55 -2.36 -10.82
CA THR A 123 -3.72 -3.76 -10.39
C THR A 123 -3.18 -3.97 -8.98
N GLY A 124 -4.03 -4.40 -8.07
CA GLY A 124 -3.68 -4.66 -6.67
C GLY A 124 -4.03 -3.54 -5.68
N ALA A 125 -4.35 -2.34 -6.17
CA ALA A 125 -4.97 -1.31 -5.32
C ALA A 125 -6.43 -1.66 -5.05
N GLU A 126 -6.90 -1.43 -3.83
CA GLU A 126 -8.29 -1.70 -3.45
C GLU A 126 -9.22 -0.55 -3.85
N ARG A 127 -8.71 0.68 -3.85
CA ARG A 127 -9.45 1.93 -4.13
C ARG A 127 -8.51 3.13 -4.23
N TRP A 128 -9.06 4.24 -4.73
CA TRP A 128 -8.52 5.57 -4.46
C TRP A 128 -8.89 6.01 -3.04
N THR A 129 -7.97 6.63 -2.31
CA THR A 129 -8.18 7.19 -0.97
C THR A 129 -7.41 8.51 -0.83
N LEU A 130 -7.68 9.25 0.24
CA LEU A 130 -7.03 10.51 0.56
C LEU A 130 -6.03 10.35 1.70
N ILE A 131 -4.78 10.73 1.43
CA ILE A 131 -3.71 10.73 2.44
C ILE A 131 -3.12 12.14 2.49
N PRO A 132 -3.24 12.83 3.65
CA PRO A 132 -2.58 14.12 3.82
C PRO A 132 -1.06 14.04 3.73
N ARG A 133 -0.41 15.14 3.35
CA ARG A 133 1.04 15.27 3.51
C ARG A 133 1.34 15.51 4.99
N TRP A 134 2.08 14.61 5.63
CA TRP A 134 2.31 14.68 7.08
C TRP A 134 3.00 15.98 7.49
N GLU A 135 3.82 16.55 6.60
CA GLU A 135 4.54 17.82 6.76
C GLU A 135 3.61 19.02 6.94
N LYS A 136 2.33 18.87 6.59
CA LYS A 136 1.29 19.90 6.75
C LYS A 136 0.53 19.78 8.06
N ILE A 137 0.74 18.68 8.78
CA ILE A 137 0.09 18.39 10.05
C ILE A 137 1.07 18.54 11.20
N ALA A 138 2.34 18.18 11.05
CA ALA A 138 3.33 18.28 12.12
C ALA A 138 4.74 18.61 11.63
N SER A 139 5.62 18.96 12.57
CA SER A 139 7.00 19.34 12.26
C SER A 139 7.90 18.13 12.00
N THR A 140 7.54 16.98 12.56
CA THR A 140 8.20 15.70 12.32
C THR A 140 7.21 14.60 11.98
N TYR A 141 7.68 13.55 11.30
CA TYR A 141 6.86 12.39 10.97
C TYR A 141 6.30 11.72 12.24
N ASN A 142 7.13 11.59 13.28
CA ASN A 142 6.77 11.00 14.56
C ASN A 142 5.61 11.76 15.23
N GLU A 143 5.67 13.09 15.26
CA GLU A 143 4.57 13.92 15.76
C GLU A 143 3.28 13.75 14.94
N ALA A 144 3.40 13.64 13.61
CA ALA A 144 2.24 13.40 12.75
C ALA A 144 1.59 12.04 13.04
N VAL A 145 2.40 10.99 13.27
CA VAL A 145 1.91 9.67 13.69
C VAL A 145 1.21 9.78 15.04
N GLU A 146 1.82 10.43 16.04
CA GLU A 146 1.20 10.61 17.35
C GLU A 146 -0.17 11.30 17.25
N LYS A 147 -0.28 12.40 16.48
CA LYS A 147 -1.56 13.08 16.23
C LYS A 147 -2.62 12.16 15.63
N VAL A 148 -2.27 11.35 14.63
CA VAL A 148 -3.22 10.38 14.03
C VAL A 148 -3.65 9.32 15.04
N ILE A 149 -2.73 8.82 15.85
CA ILE A 149 -3.03 7.82 16.88
C ILE A 149 -3.95 8.39 17.97
N GLU A 150 -3.76 9.65 18.36
CA GLU A 150 -4.67 10.35 19.29
C GLU A 150 -6.07 10.50 18.71
N LEU A 151 -6.20 10.86 17.43
CA LEU A 151 -7.49 10.93 16.74
C LEU A 151 -8.19 9.55 16.67
N ILE A 152 -7.43 8.48 16.45
CA ILE A 152 -7.98 7.11 16.49
C ILE A 152 -8.47 6.78 17.91
N ALA A 153 -7.68 7.11 18.94
CA ALA A 153 -8.04 6.89 20.32
C ALA A 153 -9.31 7.66 20.73
N ALA A 154 -9.51 8.86 20.19
CA ALA A 154 -10.69 9.68 20.43
C ALA A 154 -11.94 9.20 19.68
N SER A 155 -11.79 8.47 18.56
CA SER A 155 -12.91 8.05 17.71
C SER A 155 -13.45 6.65 18.02
N ARG A 156 -12.66 5.76 18.65
CA ARG A 156 -13.08 4.40 18.98
C ARG A 156 -12.24 3.76 20.09
N LYS A 157 -12.71 2.61 20.61
CA LYS A 157 -11.97 1.81 21.60
C LYS A 157 -10.60 1.41 21.05
N PHE A 158 -9.56 1.90 21.69
CA PHE A 158 -8.20 1.79 21.18
C PHE A 158 -7.18 1.57 22.30
N ILE A 159 -6.20 0.70 22.05
CA ILE A 159 -5.04 0.49 22.92
C ILE A 159 -3.75 0.79 22.16
N ASN A 160 -2.98 1.75 22.63
CA ASN A 160 -1.65 2.03 22.11
C ASN A 160 -0.57 1.29 22.93
N TYR A 161 -0.08 0.13 22.46
CA TYR A 161 1.06 -0.56 23.10
C TYR A 161 2.40 0.15 22.86
N ARG A 162 2.40 1.22 22.07
CA ARG A 162 3.56 2.02 21.67
C ARG A 162 3.50 3.43 22.26
N ALA A 163 2.59 3.69 23.21
CA ALA A 163 2.46 4.99 23.86
C ALA A 163 3.81 5.43 24.48
N GLY A 164 4.20 6.68 24.22
CA GLY A 164 5.50 7.23 24.64
C GLY A 164 6.72 6.62 23.94
N LYS A 165 6.52 5.77 22.92
CA LYS A 165 7.58 5.09 22.16
C LYS A 165 7.36 5.22 20.65
N LEU A 166 6.90 6.39 20.21
CA LEU A 166 6.74 6.74 18.80
C LEU A 166 7.72 7.84 18.34
N GLY A 167 8.63 8.27 19.22
CA GLY A 167 9.71 9.20 18.89
C GLY A 167 10.82 8.59 18.00
N PRO A 168 11.80 9.40 17.59
CA PRO A 168 12.82 9.02 16.60
C PRO A 168 13.72 7.85 17.02
N ASP A 169 13.88 7.61 18.33
CA ASP A 169 14.63 6.47 18.86
C ASP A 169 13.90 5.13 18.67
N HIS A 170 12.59 5.18 18.35
CA HIS A 170 11.72 4.02 18.27
C HIS A 170 11.06 3.84 16.91
N LEU A 171 10.75 4.93 16.22
CA LEU A 171 10.02 4.91 14.96
C LEU A 171 10.74 5.79 13.94
N ARG A 172 10.95 5.26 12.74
CA ARG A 172 11.44 6.05 11.61
C ARG A 172 10.87 5.51 10.30
N GLN A 173 10.81 6.37 9.29
CA GLN A 173 10.45 5.94 7.94
C GLN A 173 11.67 5.31 7.27
N HIS A 174 11.46 4.20 6.56
CA HIS A 174 12.51 3.57 5.79
C HIS A 174 12.90 4.45 4.59
N THR A 175 14.07 5.10 4.68
CA THR A 175 14.54 6.14 3.75
C THR A 175 14.60 5.72 2.28
N ARG A 176 14.84 4.44 1.96
CA ARG A 176 14.87 3.98 0.56
C ARG A 176 13.47 3.84 -0.08
N LYS A 177 12.38 4.06 0.67
CA LYS A 177 10.99 3.82 0.25
C LYS A 177 10.06 5.05 0.36
N VAL A 178 10.54 6.20 0.82
CA VAL A 178 9.77 7.46 0.90
C VAL A 178 9.54 8.12 -0.49
N ASP A 179 10.31 7.71 -1.50
CA ASP A 179 10.33 8.27 -2.85
C ASP A 179 8.94 8.31 -3.55
N MET A 180 8.03 7.38 -3.24
CA MET A 180 6.70 7.33 -3.86
C MET A 180 5.82 8.51 -3.43
N PHE A 181 5.75 8.82 -2.13
CA PHE A 181 4.95 9.95 -1.64
C PHE A 181 5.56 11.29 -2.06
N GLN A 182 6.88 11.35 -2.20
CA GLN A 182 7.53 12.51 -2.82
C GLN A 182 7.08 12.67 -4.27
N THR A 183 7.12 11.60 -5.07
CA THR A 183 6.70 11.61 -6.48
C THR A 183 5.22 11.99 -6.61
N LEU A 184 4.33 11.40 -5.80
CA LEU A 184 2.91 11.77 -5.77
C LEU A 184 2.69 13.24 -5.41
N GLY A 185 3.44 13.75 -4.42
CA GLY A 185 3.37 15.16 -4.02
C GLY A 185 3.93 16.11 -5.08
N GLU A 186 4.88 15.67 -5.89
CA GLU A 186 5.37 16.42 -7.05
C GLU A 186 4.36 16.40 -8.21
N GLN A 187 3.69 15.28 -8.44
CA GLN A 187 2.62 15.14 -9.44
C GLN A 187 1.37 15.95 -9.08
N GLN A 188 1.03 16.03 -7.79
CA GLN A 188 -0.12 16.78 -7.25
C GLN A 188 0.35 18.07 -6.56
N LYS A 189 1.31 18.76 -7.17
CA LYS A 189 1.97 19.94 -6.56
C LYS A 189 0.95 21.05 -6.28
N GLY A 190 1.06 21.62 -5.07
CA GLY A 190 0.15 22.67 -4.61
C GLY A 190 -1.03 22.13 -3.78
N HIS A 191 -1.16 20.81 -3.67
CA HIS A 191 -2.17 20.17 -2.83
C HIS A 191 -1.55 19.54 -1.58
N ASP A 192 -2.20 19.77 -0.45
CA ASP A 192 -1.77 19.27 0.87
C ASP A 192 -2.41 17.92 1.23
N ILE A 193 -3.41 17.49 0.44
CA ILE A 193 -4.07 16.20 0.54
C ILE A 193 -3.89 15.50 -0.81
N LEU A 194 -3.32 14.31 -0.79
CA LEU A 194 -3.01 13.54 -1.99
C LEU A 194 -4.11 12.53 -2.27
N VAL A 195 -4.51 12.41 -3.53
CA VAL A 195 -5.29 11.27 -4.04
C VAL A 195 -4.33 10.12 -4.29
N VAL A 196 -4.52 8.99 -3.62
CA VAL A 196 -3.60 7.85 -3.63
C VAL A 196 -4.36 6.55 -3.92
N PRO A 197 -3.96 5.76 -4.94
CA PRO A 197 -4.43 4.38 -5.05
C PRO A 197 -3.75 3.54 -3.98
N ALA A 198 -4.52 2.85 -3.14
CA ALA A 198 -3.99 2.15 -1.96
C ALA A 198 -4.77 0.88 -1.60
N GLN A 199 -4.20 0.08 -0.71
CA GLN A 199 -4.77 -1.15 -0.18
C GLN A 199 -4.35 -1.40 1.28
N PHE A 200 -5.21 -2.03 2.09
CA PHE A 200 -5.04 -2.21 3.54
C PHE A 200 -4.26 -3.45 3.97
N GLY A 201 -3.77 -4.25 3.04
CA GLY A 201 -2.94 -5.43 3.28
C GLY A 201 -3.39 -6.67 2.52
N LEU A 202 -4.59 -6.67 1.91
CA LEU A 202 -5.20 -7.87 1.34
C LEU A 202 -4.33 -8.51 0.24
N ARG A 203 -3.61 -7.68 -0.53
CA ARG A 203 -2.70 -8.12 -1.60
C ARG A 203 -1.48 -8.88 -1.07
N HIS A 204 -1.02 -8.55 0.14
CA HIS A 204 0.17 -9.15 0.76
C HIS A 204 -0.15 -9.92 2.03
N ARG A 205 -1.40 -10.39 2.18
CA ARG A 205 -1.79 -11.18 3.35
C ARG A 205 -0.96 -12.45 3.46
N GLY A 206 -0.60 -12.83 4.67
CA GLY A 206 0.21 -14.03 4.94
C GLY A 206 1.69 -13.89 4.60
N ARG A 207 2.14 -12.76 4.02
CA ARG A 207 3.56 -12.50 3.75
C ARG A 207 4.18 -11.77 4.93
N SER A 208 5.45 -12.07 5.23
CA SER A 208 6.25 -11.15 6.04
C SER A 208 6.40 -9.81 5.31
N ILE A 209 6.77 -8.77 6.05
CA ILE A 209 7.04 -7.46 5.45
C ILE A 209 8.23 -7.53 4.50
N ARG A 210 9.28 -8.32 4.83
CA ARG A 210 10.41 -8.55 3.91
C ARG A 210 9.94 -9.21 2.62
N ARG A 211 9.08 -10.22 2.69
CA ARG A 211 8.54 -10.88 1.51
C ARG A 211 7.65 -9.94 0.70
N ALA A 212 6.77 -9.19 1.36
CA ALA A 212 5.96 -8.16 0.70
C ALA A 212 6.83 -7.14 -0.06
N HIS A 213 7.94 -6.72 0.54
CA HIS A 213 8.89 -5.80 -0.06
C HIS A 213 9.57 -6.33 -1.32
N GLU A 214 9.82 -7.64 -1.42
CA GLU A 214 10.40 -8.26 -2.61
C GLU A 214 9.40 -8.35 -3.77
N VAL A 215 8.13 -8.60 -3.46
CA VAL A 215 7.07 -8.79 -4.46
C VAL A 215 6.36 -7.49 -4.84
N PHE A 216 6.67 -6.35 -4.21
CA PHE A 216 6.14 -5.05 -4.65
C PHE A 216 6.50 -4.79 -6.11
N VAL A 217 5.48 -4.49 -6.90
CA VAL A 217 5.65 -4.08 -8.29
C VAL A 217 6.34 -2.71 -8.37
N ALA A 218 6.80 -2.32 -9.55
CA ALA A 218 7.65 -1.14 -9.71
C ALA A 218 6.99 0.18 -9.24
N ASN A 219 5.67 0.29 -9.37
CA ASN A 219 4.89 1.44 -8.94
C ASN A 219 4.26 1.26 -7.55
N GLU A 220 4.62 0.24 -6.78
CA GLU A 220 4.04 -0.07 -5.47
C GLU A 220 5.03 0.22 -4.34
N CYS A 221 4.55 0.78 -3.23
CA CYS A 221 5.33 0.99 -2.02
C CYS A 221 4.49 0.78 -0.77
N GLY A 222 5.11 0.26 0.30
CA GLY A 222 4.48 0.11 1.60
C GLY A 222 3.96 1.45 2.16
N LEU A 223 2.91 1.39 2.98
CA LEU A 223 2.38 2.52 3.74
C LEU A 223 2.86 2.49 5.18
N GLY A 224 3.04 3.68 5.77
CA GLY A 224 3.44 3.85 7.17
C GLY A 224 2.26 4.03 8.11
N ALA A 225 2.52 4.06 9.41
CA ALA A 225 1.52 4.19 10.46
C ALA A 225 0.69 5.47 10.32
N PHE A 226 1.31 6.57 9.84
CA PHE A 226 0.58 7.80 9.55
C PHE A 226 -0.47 7.59 8.45
N ALA A 227 -0.06 7.06 7.30
CA ALA A 227 -0.94 6.84 6.14
C ALA A 227 -2.04 5.83 6.46
N VAL A 228 -1.67 4.68 7.02
CA VAL A 228 -2.63 3.63 7.44
C VAL A 228 -3.58 4.17 8.50
N GLY A 229 -3.09 4.97 9.46
CA GLY A 229 -3.93 5.59 10.48
C GLY A 229 -4.94 6.59 9.90
N CYS A 230 -4.54 7.42 8.93
CA CYS A 230 -5.45 8.29 8.19
C CYS A 230 -6.55 7.48 7.47
N MET A 231 -6.16 6.42 6.75
CA MET A 231 -7.12 5.53 6.09
C MET A 231 -8.06 4.86 7.10
N LEU A 232 -7.56 4.45 8.27
CA LEU A 232 -8.36 3.87 9.35
C LEU A 232 -9.34 4.86 10.01
N LEU A 233 -9.00 6.15 10.03
CA LEU A 233 -9.90 7.21 10.48
C LEU A 233 -11.01 7.48 9.46
N THR A 234 -10.70 7.41 8.18
CA THR A 234 -11.67 7.63 7.11
C THR A 234 -12.46 6.38 6.72
N HIS A 235 -12.01 5.20 7.14
CA HIS A 235 -12.73 3.92 7.01
C HIS A 235 -12.92 3.26 8.38
N PRO A 236 -13.76 3.84 9.26
CA PRO A 236 -13.94 3.33 10.61
C PRO A 236 -14.47 1.88 10.65
N GLU A 237 -15.15 1.42 9.59
CA GLU A 237 -15.59 0.03 9.37
C GLU A 237 -14.44 -0.98 9.30
N ARG A 238 -13.21 -0.53 9.02
CA ARG A 238 -12.03 -1.39 8.97
C ARG A 238 -11.49 -1.68 10.38
N LEU A 239 -11.16 -2.94 10.64
CA LEU A 239 -10.68 -3.44 11.93
C LEU A 239 -11.73 -3.27 13.04
N GLN A 240 -12.91 -3.89 12.86
CA GLN A 240 -13.97 -4.01 13.87
C GLN A 240 -14.28 -5.46 14.29
N HIS A 241 -13.63 -6.44 13.66
CA HIS A 241 -13.85 -7.86 13.92
C HIS A 241 -12.52 -8.59 14.13
N TYR A 242 -12.53 -9.64 14.95
CA TYR A 242 -11.31 -10.40 15.27
C TYR A 242 -10.67 -11.01 14.02
N ASP A 243 -11.50 -11.54 13.12
CA ASP A 243 -11.11 -12.14 11.84
C ASP A 243 -10.88 -11.12 10.71
N ASP A 244 -10.92 -9.82 11.00
CA ASP A 244 -10.39 -8.85 10.05
C ASP A 244 -8.89 -9.09 9.87
N LEU A 245 -8.41 -8.99 8.64
CA LEU A 245 -7.00 -8.97 8.32
C LEU A 245 -6.34 -7.80 9.07
N TRP A 246 -5.29 -8.06 9.83
CA TRP A 246 -4.50 -7.04 10.51
C TRP A 246 -3.49 -6.43 9.55
N ILE A 247 -2.99 -5.24 9.88
CA ILE A 247 -2.36 -4.35 8.91
C ILE A 247 -0.95 -4.04 9.35
N ASP A 248 0.04 -4.42 8.54
CA ASP A 248 1.43 -4.01 8.73
C ASP A 248 1.69 -2.65 8.09
N CYS A 249 2.33 -1.76 8.83
CA CYS A 249 2.78 -0.45 8.35
C CYS A 249 4.15 -0.59 7.67
N ALA A 250 4.16 -1.23 6.51
CA ALA A 250 5.34 -1.80 5.86
C ALA A 250 6.46 -0.81 5.46
N VAL A 251 6.26 0.51 5.52
CA VAL A 251 7.35 1.49 5.28
C VAL A 251 8.00 2.01 6.56
N ASP A 252 7.37 1.78 7.70
CA ASP A 252 7.88 2.22 8.99
C ASP A 252 8.76 1.15 9.60
N GLU A 253 9.85 1.61 10.21
CA GLU A 253 10.79 0.81 10.97
C GLU A 253 10.55 1.09 12.45
N TYR A 254 10.45 0.03 13.25
CA TYR A 254 10.19 0.09 14.69
C TYR A 254 11.28 -0.63 15.49
N ALA A 255 11.78 0.05 16.52
CA ALA A 255 12.71 -0.48 17.51
C ALA A 255 12.00 -0.67 18.86
N PRO A 256 11.91 -1.90 19.41
CA PRO A 256 11.27 -2.13 20.71
C PRO A 256 12.07 -1.53 21.88
N VAL A 257 13.37 -1.29 21.67
CA VAL A 257 14.32 -0.69 22.62
C VAL A 257 15.05 0.44 21.90
N ALA A 258 15.15 1.61 22.54
CA ALA A 258 15.67 2.86 21.95
C ALA A 258 17.13 2.80 21.45
N VAL A 259 17.90 1.79 21.86
CA VAL A 259 19.34 1.65 21.56
C VAL A 259 19.62 0.43 20.66
N GLY A 260 18.57 -0.15 20.05
CA GLY A 260 18.65 -1.37 19.23
C GLY A 260 18.56 -1.12 17.73
N GLY A 261 18.57 -2.21 16.97
CA GLY A 261 18.15 -2.18 15.57
C GLY A 261 16.65 -1.89 15.44
N PHE A 262 16.18 -1.77 14.20
CA PHE A 262 14.76 -1.64 13.87
C PHE A 262 14.26 -2.94 13.22
N PRO A 263 13.98 -3.99 14.01
CA PRO A 263 13.72 -5.31 13.47
C PRO A 263 12.25 -5.54 13.12
N GLY A 264 11.40 -4.53 13.27
CA GLY A 264 9.97 -4.66 13.04
C GLY A 264 9.34 -3.41 12.45
N ALA A 265 8.02 -3.44 12.34
CA ALA A 265 7.18 -2.31 11.93
C ALA A 265 5.99 -2.14 12.88
N PRO A 266 5.40 -0.95 12.98
CA PRO A 266 4.10 -0.78 13.61
C PRO A 266 3.02 -1.61 12.89
N SER A 267 2.02 -2.05 13.63
CA SER A 267 0.90 -2.81 13.07
C SER A 267 -0.42 -2.46 13.73
N PHE A 268 -1.50 -2.38 12.97
CA PHE A 268 -2.86 -2.22 13.50
C PHE A 268 -3.59 -3.57 13.50
N LEU A 269 -4.17 -3.93 14.65
CA LEU A 269 -4.89 -5.19 14.83
C LEU A 269 -6.16 -5.02 15.65
N PHE A 270 -7.11 -5.93 15.52
CA PHE A 270 -8.33 -5.93 16.32
C PHE A 270 -8.45 -7.20 17.16
N CYS A 271 -8.45 -7.03 18.49
CA CYS A 271 -8.58 -8.16 19.41
C CYS A 271 -9.26 -7.76 20.73
N GLY A 272 -10.13 -8.63 21.23
CA GLY A 272 -10.89 -8.41 22.47
C GLY A 272 -11.88 -7.25 22.39
N GLY A 273 -12.30 -6.85 21.18
CA GLY A 273 -13.21 -5.71 20.96
C GLY A 273 -12.54 -4.33 20.89
N TRP A 274 -11.21 -4.29 20.73
CA TRP A 274 -10.43 -3.05 20.68
C TRP A 274 -9.51 -3.07 19.46
N LEU A 275 -9.42 -1.92 18.78
CA LEU A 275 -8.32 -1.66 17.87
C LEU A 275 -7.04 -1.46 18.71
N ARG A 276 -5.91 -1.95 18.22
CA ARG A 276 -4.64 -1.86 18.93
C ARG A 276 -3.53 -1.43 17.96
N LEU A 277 -2.65 -0.55 18.42
CA LEU A 277 -1.37 -0.30 17.77
C LEU A 277 -0.30 -1.16 18.45
N GLY A 278 0.24 -2.11 17.69
CA GLY A 278 1.29 -3.03 18.07
C GLY A 278 2.57 -2.81 17.26
N ALA A 279 3.42 -3.83 17.27
CA ALA A 279 4.56 -3.92 16.36
C ALA A 279 4.81 -5.40 16.05
N CYS A 280 5.19 -5.70 14.82
CA CYS A 280 5.49 -7.03 14.31
C CYS A 280 6.93 -7.08 13.80
N TRP A 281 7.55 -8.26 13.82
CA TRP A 281 8.89 -8.47 13.27
C TRP A 281 8.82 -8.51 11.74
N PHE A 282 9.85 -7.97 11.07
CA PHE A 282 9.87 -7.88 9.61
C PHE A 282 9.83 -9.22 8.89
N ASP A 283 10.29 -10.28 9.56
CA ASP A 283 10.37 -11.66 9.07
C ASP A 283 9.19 -12.54 9.47
N GLY A 284 8.28 -12.02 10.31
CA GLY A 284 7.13 -12.76 10.78
C GLY A 284 6.04 -12.86 9.72
N ALA A 285 5.96 -13.99 9.03
CA ALA A 285 4.83 -14.31 8.16
C ALA A 285 3.66 -14.84 8.99
N TYR A 286 2.56 -14.09 9.04
CA TYR A 286 1.37 -14.46 9.80
C TYR A 286 0.13 -14.40 8.92
N GLY A 287 -0.68 -15.46 8.94
CA GLY A 287 -1.88 -15.57 8.10
C GLY A 287 -2.93 -14.48 8.38
N ASN A 288 -2.93 -13.88 9.56
CA ASN A 288 -3.85 -12.81 9.94
C ASN A 288 -3.30 -11.41 9.68
N TYR A 289 -2.13 -11.25 9.07
CA TYR A 289 -1.54 -9.95 8.74
C TYR A 289 -1.35 -9.76 7.24
N GLY A 290 -1.35 -8.51 6.78
CA GLY A 290 -0.95 -8.12 5.44
C GLY A 290 -0.34 -6.73 5.41
N SER A 291 0.69 -6.56 4.57
CA SER A 291 1.37 -5.29 4.38
C SER A 291 0.55 -4.31 3.55
N ALA A 292 0.18 -3.17 4.15
CA ALA A 292 -0.50 -2.09 3.42
C ALA A 292 0.47 -1.43 2.43
N SER A 293 -0.04 -1.08 1.24
CA SER A 293 0.73 -0.44 0.18
C SER A 293 -0.11 0.60 -0.58
N GLY A 294 0.60 1.57 -1.16
CA GLY A 294 0.08 2.54 -2.11
C GLY A 294 0.79 2.40 -3.45
N PHE A 295 0.22 3.04 -4.47
CA PHE A 295 0.70 2.91 -5.84
C PHE A 295 0.90 4.29 -6.50
N LEU A 296 1.82 4.38 -7.46
CA LEU A 296 1.82 5.48 -8.43
C LEU A 296 0.75 5.21 -9.49
N PRO A 297 -0.13 6.19 -9.80
CA PRO A 297 -1.02 6.13 -10.95
C PRO A 297 -0.25 5.88 -12.24
N GLN A 298 -0.80 5.04 -13.11
CA GLN A 298 -0.25 4.74 -14.44
C GLN A 298 -1.06 5.47 -15.51
#